data_AF-A0A9E0XNE1-F1
#
_entry.id   AF-A0A9E0XNE1-F1
#
_cell.length_a   1.000
_cell.length_b   1.000
_cell.length_c   1.000
_cell.angle_alpha   90.00
_cell.angle_beta   90.00
_cell.angle_gamma   90.00
#
_symmetry.space_group_name_H-M   'P 1'
#
loop_
_entity.id
_entity.type
_entity.pdbx_description
1 polymer ?
#
loop_
_entity_poly.entity_id
_entity_poly.type
_entity_poly.pdbx_seq_one_letter_code
_entity_poly.pdbx_strand_id
1 'polypeptide(L)'
;MFKRFFSLLLCCFAAIFSTSALASVDELIPLQEQIVKLQARQLDPMAKPITLLENGPALKMGSKGARVQKLNTRLAELGYLAGEFDDQFDEVTEAAVRAYQAAAGLVVDGVVDHQTRFNLNLSDQDKLEILRTQLQDMERFFSANQDQRYIVVNLPGYTLRAYE
;
A
#
# COMPACT_ATOMS: atom_id res chain seq x y z
N MET A 1 -5.03 -24.40 -32.42
CA MET A 1 -4.04 -25.18 -31.65
C MET A 1 -3.71 -24.48 -30.32
N PHE A 2 -4.71 -24.00 -29.57
CA PHE A 2 -4.51 -23.14 -28.38
C PHE A 2 -5.56 -23.41 -27.27
N LYS A 3 -5.96 -24.68 -27.11
CA LYS A 3 -7.01 -25.09 -26.14
C LYS A 3 -6.57 -26.18 -25.14
N ARG A 4 -5.26 -26.45 -25.01
CA ARG A 4 -4.75 -27.54 -24.16
C ARG A 4 -3.88 -27.12 -22.97
N PHE A 5 -3.57 -25.83 -22.80
CA PHE A 5 -2.74 -25.38 -21.66
C PHE A 5 -3.55 -25.00 -20.41
N PHE A 6 -4.85 -24.73 -20.54
CA PHE A 6 -5.68 -24.32 -19.39
C PHE A 6 -6.30 -25.49 -18.61
N SER A 7 -6.21 -26.72 -19.14
CA SER A 7 -6.85 -27.90 -18.54
C SER A 7 -5.95 -28.70 -17.59
N LEU A 8 -4.62 -28.47 -17.60
CA LEU A 8 -3.69 -29.16 -16.71
C LEU A 8 -3.39 -28.37 -15.42
N LEU A 9 -3.58 -27.05 -15.42
CA LEU A 9 -3.43 -26.26 -14.18
C LEU A 9 -4.61 -26.48 -13.21
N LEU A 10 -5.77 -26.94 -13.72
CA LEU A 10 -6.95 -27.23 -12.92
C LEU A 10 -6.93 -28.65 -12.28
N CYS A 11 -6.09 -29.56 -12.76
CA CYS A 11 -6.03 -30.94 -12.24
C CYS A 11 -5.04 -31.14 -11.07
N CYS A 12 -4.11 -30.22 -10.85
CA CYS A 12 -3.28 -30.26 -9.63
C CYS A 12 -4.03 -29.70 -8.40
N PHE A 13 -5.22 -29.14 -8.59
CA PHE A 13 -6.08 -28.63 -7.52
C PHE A 13 -6.85 -29.74 -6.77
N ALA A 14 -6.67 -31.02 -7.08
CA ALA A 14 -7.56 -32.08 -6.57
C ALA A 14 -6.88 -33.21 -5.79
N ALA A 15 -5.57 -33.17 -5.51
CA ALA A 15 -4.88 -34.33 -4.92
C ALA A 15 -3.93 -34.08 -3.75
N ILE A 16 -3.80 -32.85 -3.23
CA ILE A 16 -3.09 -32.58 -1.96
C ILE A 16 -3.68 -31.31 -1.32
N PHE A 17 -4.94 -31.34 -0.88
CA PHE A 17 -5.42 -30.29 0.02
C PHE A 17 -5.06 -30.65 1.46
N SER A 18 -3.78 -30.42 1.80
CA SER A 18 -3.49 -30.00 3.16
C SER A 18 -4.18 -28.65 3.34
N THR A 19 -5.04 -28.55 4.34
CA THR A 19 -5.76 -27.31 4.71
C THR A 19 -4.81 -26.12 4.88
N SER A 20 -3.53 -26.36 5.18
CA SER A 20 -2.49 -25.34 5.31
C SER A 20 -2.15 -24.60 4.01
N ALA A 21 -2.25 -25.25 2.84
CA ALA A 21 -1.92 -24.63 1.54
C ALA A 21 -2.99 -23.66 1.03
N LEU A 22 -4.27 -23.86 1.39
CA LEU A 22 -5.34 -22.90 1.08
C LEU A 22 -5.22 -21.64 1.93
N ALA A 23 -4.85 -21.82 3.21
CA ALA A 23 -4.85 -20.75 4.18
C ALA A 23 -3.72 -19.72 3.93
N SER A 24 -2.58 -20.14 3.35
CA SER A 24 -1.50 -19.24 2.94
C SER A 24 -1.85 -18.44 1.68
N VAL A 25 -2.62 -19.02 0.75
CA VAL A 25 -3.08 -18.33 -0.47
C VAL A 25 -4.02 -17.17 -0.13
N ASP A 26 -4.95 -17.37 0.82
CA ASP A 26 -5.89 -16.32 1.26
C ASP A 26 -5.19 -15.08 1.85
N GLU A 27 -4.01 -15.25 2.45
CA GLU A 27 -3.24 -14.14 3.02
C GLU A 27 -2.42 -13.37 1.96
N LEU A 28 -2.13 -14.02 0.82
CA LEU A 28 -1.36 -13.43 -0.29
C LEU A 28 -2.23 -12.73 -1.33
N ILE A 29 -3.50 -13.13 -1.52
CA ILE A 29 -4.42 -12.53 -2.52
C ILE A 29 -4.49 -11.00 -2.41
N PRO A 30 -4.65 -10.39 -1.22
CA PRO A 30 -4.76 -8.93 -1.12
C PRO A 30 -3.48 -8.21 -1.59
N LEU A 31 -2.30 -8.77 -1.34
CA LEU A 31 -1.02 -8.20 -1.78
C LEU A 31 -0.84 -8.33 -3.29
N GLN A 32 -1.20 -9.48 -3.85
CA GLN A 32 -1.16 -9.71 -5.31
C GLN A 32 -2.08 -8.74 -6.05
N GLU A 33 -3.29 -8.49 -5.54
CA GLU A 33 -4.19 -7.48 -6.12
C GLU A 33 -3.60 -6.07 -6.09
N GLN A 34 -2.97 -5.68 -4.97
CA GLN A 34 -2.33 -4.37 -4.86
C GLN A 34 -1.17 -4.21 -5.85
N ILE A 35 -0.36 -5.25 -6.01
CA ILE A 35 0.73 -5.29 -7.00
C ILE A 35 0.17 -5.09 -8.41
N VAL A 36 -0.87 -5.83 -8.80
CA VAL A 36 -1.50 -5.69 -10.12
C VAL A 36 -2.06 -4.28 -10.33
N LYS A 37 -2.74 -3.70 -9.33
CA LYS A 37 -3.27 -2.32 -9.39
C LYS A 37 -2.17 -1.27 -9.55
N LEU A 38 -1.01 -1.46 -8.93
CA LEU A 38 0.12 -0.55 -9.05
C LEU A 38 0.88 -0.74 -10.36
N GLN A 39 1.04 -1.98 -10.84
CA GLN A 39 1.61 -2.27 -12.15
C GLN A 39 0.81 -1.63 -13.27
N ALA A 40 -0.53 -1.69 -13.20
CA ALA A 40 -1.40 -1.05 -14.18
C ALA A 40 -1.19 0.47 -14.26
N ARG A 41 -1.01 1.14 -13.11
CA ARG A 41 -0.71 2.59 -13.04
C ARG A 41 0.69 2.96 -13.51
N GLN A 42 1.68 2.08 -13.31
CA GLN A 42 3.05 2.34 -13.76
C GLN A 42 3.23 2.29 -15.28
N LEU A 43 2.34 1.61 -16.01
CA LEU A 43 2.41 1.56 -17.47
C LEU A 43 2.03 2.90 -18.12
N ASP A 44 1.60 3.90 -17.34
CA ASP A 44 1.31 5.23 -17.84
C ASP A 44 2.62 6.01 -18.10
N PRO A 45 2.99 6.25 -19.37
CA PRO A 45 4.27 6.87 -19.74
C PRO A 45 4.40 8.36 -19.36
N MET A 46 3.39 8.91 -18.66
CA MET A 46 3.32 10.31 -18.22
C MET A 46 3.37 10.48 -16.70
N ALA A 47 3.83 9.47 -15.94
CA ALA A 47 3.98 9.57 -14.50
C ALA A 47 4.94 10.72 -14.14
N LYS A 48 4.36 11.87 -13.75
CA LYS A 48 5.07 13.08 -13.35
C LYS A 48 5.94 12.77 -12.11
N PRO A 49 7.16 13.33 -12.00
CA PRO A 49 7.96 13.20 -10.80
C PRO A 49 7.17 13.67 -9.58
N ILE A 50 7.22 12.88 -8.51
CA ILE A 50 6.44 13.14 -7.29
C ILE A 50 7.02 14.32 -6.52
N THR A 51 6.16 15.13 -5.91
CA THR A 51 6.58 16.18 -4.99
C THR A 51 6.99 15.56 -3.65
N LEU A 52 8.28 15.70 -3.30
CA LEU A 52 8.83 15.17 -2.04
C LEU A 52 8.65 16.18 -0.89
N LEU A 53 8.11 15.70 0.23
CA LEU A 53 8.06 16.43 1.49
C LEU A 53 9.34 16.21 2.30
N GLU A 54 10.03 17.31 2.58
CA GLU A 54 11.23 17.31 3.43
C GLU A 54 10.92 16.96 4.88
N ASN A 55 11.92 16.40 5.57
CA ASN A 55 11.87 16.16 7.00
C ASN A 55 11.65 17.46 7.78
N GLY A 56 10.94 17.36 8.89
CA GLY A 56 10.65 18.50 9.75
C GLY A 56 9.53 18.18 10.76
N PRO A 57 9.12 19.19 11.54
CA PRO A 57 8.03 19.05 12.50
C PRO A 57 6.72 18.65 11.80
N ALA A 58 5.81 18.02 12.55
CA ALA A 58 4.51 17.62 12.04
C ALA A 58 3.74 18.85 11.51
N LEU A 59 3.07 18.69 10.36
CA LEU A 59 2.18 19.72 9.82
C LEU A 59 0.75 19.42 10.27
N LYS A 60 0.03 20.47 10.67
CA LYS A 60 -1.34 20.42 11.18
C LYS A 60 -2.05 21.74 10.92
N MET A 61 -3.35 21.80 11.18
CA MET A 61 -4.15 23.03 11.12
C MET A 61 -3.40 24.25 11.67
N GLY A 62 -3.34 25.31 10.87
CA GLY A 62 -2.64 26.56 11.18
C GLY A 62 -1.14 26.58 10.83
N SER A 63 -0.55 25.47 10.40
CA SER A 63 0.82 25.46 9.85
C SER A 63 0.91 26.27 8.57
N LYS A 64 2.05 26.92 8.31
CA LYS A 64 2.26 27.75 7.11
C LYS A 64 3.66 27.60 6.53
N GLY A 65 3.82 27.96 5.27
CA GLY A 65 5.09 28.07 4.54
C GLY A 65 5.34 26.95 3.53
N ALA A 66 6.55 26.94 2.97
CA ALA A 66 6.91 26.11 1.81
C ALA A 66 6.64 24.60 1.98
N ARG A 67 6.75 24.06 3.20
CA ARG A 67 6.44 22.64 3.47
C ARG A 67 4.95 22.33 3.31
N VAL A 68 4.07 23.28 3.63
CA VAL A 68 2.63 23.13 3.41
C VAL A 68 2.29 23.27 1.93
N GLN A 69 2.95 24.17 1.22
CA GLN A 69 2.79 24.26 -0.23
C GLN A 69 3.17 22.94 -0.92
N LYS A 70 4.29 22.32 -0.54
CA LYS A 70 4.68 20.98 -1.03
C LYS A 70 3.68 19.90 -0.65
N LEU A 71 3.14 19.93 0.56
CA LEU A 71 2.07 19.03 0.99
C LEU A 71 0.83 19.16 0.08
N ASN A 72 0.36 20.38 -0.14
CA ASN A 72 -0.83 20.65 -0.96
C ASN A 72 -0.61 20.19 -2.40
N THR A 73 0.56 20.49 -2.99
CA THR A 73 0.94 19.97 -4.31
C THR A 73 0.92 18.44 -4.34
N ARG A 74 1.47 17.78 -3.32
CA ARG A 74 1.50 16.32 -3.25
C ARG A 74 0.11 15.71 -3.11
N LEU A 75 -0.76 16.31 -2.30
CA LEU A 75 -2.16 15.88 -2.16
C LEU A 75 -2.92 16.04 -3.48
N ALA A 76 -2.63 17.11 -4.24
CA ALA A 76 -3.21 17.32 -5.56
C ALA A 76 -2.73 16.29 -6.60
N GLU A 77 -1.43 15.96 -6.61
CA GLU A 77 -0.89 14.86 -7.44
C GLU A 77 -1.56 13.51 -7.13
N LEU A 78 -1.96 13.31 -5.88
CA LEU A 78 -2.65 12.10 -5.43
C LEU A 78 -4.19 12.18 -5.59
N GLY A 79 -4.72 13.31 -6.06
CA GLY A 79 -6.15 13.50 -6.32
C GLY A 79 -7.00 13.83 -5.08
N TYR A 80 -6.39 14.15 -3.93
CA TYR A 80 -7.10 14.51 -2.70
C TYR A 80 -7.35 16.00 -2.55
N LEU A 81 -6.69 16.82 -3.37
CA LEU A 81 -6.84 18.27 -3.37
C LEU A 81 -6.99 18.76 -4.82
N ALA A 82 -7.84 19.76 -5.04
CA ALA A 82 -8.07 20.36 -6.35
C ALA A 82 -8.25 21.87 -6.22
N GLY A 83 -7.96 22.59 -7.30
CA GLY A 83 -8.03 24.06 -7.33
C GLY A 83 -6.70 24.74 -6.98
N GLU A 84 -6.78 26.02 -6.68
CA GLU A 84 -5.65 26.82 -6.18
C GLU A 84 -5.53 26.64 -4.67
N PHE A 85 -4.30 26.43 -4.20
CA PHE A 85 -4.00 26.25 -2.79
C PHE A 85 -2.76 27.05 -2.42
N ASP A 86 -2.83 27.69 -1.25
CA ASP A 86 -1.77 28.53 -0.72
C ASP A 86 -0.73 27.70 0.06
N ASP A 87 0.18 28.39 0.72
CA ASP A 87 1.14 27.83 1.65
C ASP A 87 0.57 27.65 3.08
N GLN A 88 -0.75 27.61 3.24
CA GLN A 88 -1.43 27.51 4.54
C GLN A 88 -2.14 26.17 4.70
N PHE A 89 -2.06 25.62 5.91
CA PHE A 89 -2.72 24.37 6.26
C PHE A 89 -4.07 24.75 6.86
N ASP A 90 -5.09 24.83 6.02
CA ASP A 90 -6.46 25.21 6.35
C ASP A 90 -7.38 23.98 6.47
N GLU A 91 -8.69 24.23 6.57
CA GLU A 91 -9.71 23.19 6.68
C GLU A 91 -9.78 22.30 5.43
N VAL A 92 -9.51 22.86 4.26
CA VAL A 92 -9.51 22.11 2.99
C VAL A 92 -8.30 21.18 2.94
N THR A 93 -7.11 21.68 3.29
CA THR A 93 -5.90 20.85 3.42
C THR A 93 -6.09 19.77 4.48
N GLU A 94 -6.66 20.09 5.64
CA GLU A 94 -6.90 19.09 6.69
C GLU A 94 -7.85 17.98 6.21
N ALA A 95 -8.94 18.34 5.55
CA ALA A 95 -9.89 17.38 4.99
C ALA A 95 -9.21 16.46 3.96
N ALA A 96 -8.36 17.02 3.09
CA ALA A 96 -7.59 16.25 2.12
C ALA A 96 -6.59 15.29 2.79
N VAL A 97 -5.90 15.73 3.85
CA VAL A 97 -5.00 14.87 4.64
C VAL A 97 -5.77 13.73 5.28
N ARG A 98 -6.93 14.00 5.90
CA ARG A 98 -7.77 12.97 6.51
C ARG A 98 -8.26 11.95 5.49
N ALA A 99 -8.70 12.41 4.32
CA ALA A 99 -9.11 11.52 3.23
C ALA A 99 -7.95 10.64 2.75
N TYR A 100 -6.76 11.21 2.60
CA TYR A 100 -5.55 10.46 2.26
C TYR A 100 -5.20 9.42 3.34
N GLN A 101 -5.18 9.82 4.61
CA GLN A 101 -4.88 8.92 5.73
C GLN A 101 -5.85 7.73 5.77
N ALA A 102 -7.15 7.98 5.58
CA ALA A 102 -8.16 6.93 5.54
C ALA A 102 -7.92 5.96 4.37
N ALA A 103 -7.64 6.46 3.17
CA ALA A 103 -7.35 5.64 2.00
C ALA A 103 -6.03 4.87 2.11
N ALA A 104 -5.05 5.42 2.84
CA ALA A 104 -3.75 4.80 3.09
C ALA A 104 -3.75 3.84 4.30
N GLY A 105 -4.88 3.68 5.01
CA GLY A 105 -4.95 2.84 6.22
C GLY A 105 -4.13 3.38 7.39
N LEU A 106 -3.93 4.69 7.46
CA LEU A 106 -3.24 5.38 8.54
C LEU A 106 -4.23 5.86 9.62
N VAL A 107 -3.69 6.25 10.77
CA VAL A 107 -4.49 6.95 11.79
C VAL A 107 -5.03 8.26 11.19
N VAL A 108 -6.35 8.45 11.24
CA VAL A 108 -7.03 9.60 10.64
C VAL A 108 -7.14 10.75 11.64
N ASP A 109 -6.01 11.37 11.94
CA ASP A 109 -5.91 12.49 12.90
C ASP A 109 -5.82 13.87 12.23
N GLY A 110 -5.64 13.94 10.91
CA GLY A 110 -5.45 15.18 10.16
C GLY A 110 -4.06 15.80 10.35
N VAL A 111 -3.13 15.07 10.95
CA VAL A 111 -1.76 15.52 11.24
C VAL A 111 -0.77 14.80 10.32
N VAL A 112 0.03 15.58 9.59
CA VAL A 112 1.10 15.04 8.76
C VAL A 112 2.34 14.85 9.62
N ASP A 113 2.35 13.74 10.34
CA ASP A 113 3.44 13.27 11.16
C ASP A 113 4.54 12.57 10.32
N HIS A 114 5.48 11.88 10.97
CA HIS A 114 6.54 11.15 10.26
C HIS A 114 5.99 10.01 9.40
N GLN A 115 4.99 9.26 9.89
CA GLN A 115 4.44 8.10 9.21
C GLN A 115 3.60 8.54 7.99
N THR A 116 2.77 9.55 8.17
CA THR A 116 1.98 10.15 7.09
C THR A 116 2.89 10.75 6.03
N ARG A 117 3.95 11.48 6.43
CA ARG A 117 4.94 12.02 5.49
C ARG A 117 5.67 10.93 4.71
N PHE A 118 6.08 9.85 5.38
CA PHE A 118 6.72 8.72 4.72
C PHE A 118 5.83 8.15 3.62
N ASN A 119 4.56 7.90 3.93
CA ASN A 119 3.59 7.36 2.97
C ASN A 119 3.31 8.32 1.79
N LEU A 120 3.22 9.63 2.07
CA LEU A 120 3.05 10.64 1.01
C LEU A 120 4.25 10.65 0.05
N ASN A 121 5.46 10.41 0.55
CA ASN A 121 6.68 10.38 -0.24
C ASN A 121 6.89 9.07 -1.02
N LEU A 122 6.07 8.04 -0.81
CA LEU A 122 6.17 6.80 -1.58
C LEU A 122 5.62 7.02 -3.00
N SER A 123 6.47 6.82 -4.00
CA SER A 123 6.05 6.71 -5.39
C SER A 123 5.35 5.37 -5.64
N ASP A 124 4.64 5.26 -6.76
CA ASP A 124 4.07 3.98 -7.18
C ASP A 124 5.18 2.94 -7.48
N GLN A 125 6.40 3.39 -7.83
CA GLN A 125 7.58 2.53 -7.96
C GLN A 125 8.05 2.00 -6.61
N ASP A 126 8.22 2.86 -5.61
CA ASP A 126 8.64 2.46 -4.27
C ASP A 126 7.64 1.49 -3.63
N LYS A 127 6.33 1.78 -3.76
CA LYS A 127 5.27 0.89 -3.25
C LYS A 127 5.33 -0.48 -3.91
N LEU A 128 5.53 -0.52 -5.22
CA LEU A 128 5.59 -1.78 -5.94
C LEU A 128 6.82 -2.61 -5.55
N GLU A 129 7.97 -1.96 -5.34
CA GLU A 129 9.17 -2.63 -4.85
C GLU A 129 8.98 -3.19 -3.45
N ILE A 130 8.41 -2.40 -2.53
CA ILE A 130 8.08 -2.85 -1.17
C ILE A 130 7.13 -4.05 -1.21
N LEU A 131 6.03 -3.96 -1.96
CA LEU A 131 5.03 -5.03 -2.02
C LEU A 131 5.57 -6.30 -2.69
N ARG A 132 6.40 -6.16 -3.73
CA ARG A 132 7.07 -7.32 -4.35
C ARG A 132 8.00 -8.02 -3.37
N THR A 133 8.77 -7.24 -2.62
CA THR A 133 9.68 -7.77 -1.60
C THR A 133 8.90 -8.49 -0.50
N GLN A 134 7.85 -7.83 0.02
CA GLN A 134 6.98 -8.42 1.03
C GLN A 134 6.32 -9.72 0.56
N LEU A 135 5.80 -9.74 -0.67
CA LEU A 135 5.21 -10.95 -1.26
C LEU A 135 6.25 -12.09 -1.34
N GLN A 136 7.44 -11.79 -1.86
CA GLN A 136 8.50 -12.79 -1.98
C GLN A 136 8.96 -13.33 -0.62
N ASP A 137 9.09 -12.46 0.39
CA ASP A 137 9.48 -12.86 1.74
C ASP A 137 8.40 -13.72 2.41
N MET A 138 7.12 -13.37 2.21
CA MET A 138 6.00 -14.17 2.68
C MET A 138 5.93 -15.54 1.97
N GLU A 139 6.08 -15.57 0.64
CA GLU A 139 6.14 -16.81 -0.13
C GLU A 139 7.27 -17.72 0.36
N ARG A 140 8.46 -17.16 0.63
CA ARG A 140 9.58 -17.90 1.21
C ARG A 140 9.26 -18.42 2.60
N PHE A 141 8.67 -17.59 3.46
CA PHE A 141 8.30 -17.97 4.82
C PHE A 141 7.29 -19.12 4.83
N PHE A 142 6.20 -19.01 4.08
CA PHE A 142 5.19 -20.07 3.99
C PHE A 142 5.78 -21.34 3.39
N SER A 143 6.61 -21.22 2.36
CA SER A 143 7.25 -22.37 1.73
C SER A 143 8.23 -23.10 2.65
N ALA A 144 8.87 -22.40 3.59
CA ALA A 144 9.79 -22.99 4.55
C ALA A 144 9.09 -23.63 5.76
N ASN A 145 7.85 -23.23 6.05
CA ASN A 145 7.11 -23.63 7.26
C ASN A 145 5.83 -24.42 6.95
N GLN A 146 5.74 -25.08 5.78
CA GLN A 146 4.53 -25.79 5.32
C GLN A 146 4.05 -26.90 6.27
N ASP A 147 4.99 -27.52 6.99
CA ASP A 147 4.76 -28.62 7.93
C ASP A 147 4.83 -28.19 9.41
N GLN A 148 4.89 -26.88 9.67
CA GLN A 148 5.06 -26.32 11.01
C GLN A 148 3.87 -25.47 11.40
N ARG A 149 3.54 -25.47 12.70
CA ARG A 149 2.54 -24.54 13.24
C ARG A 149 3.17 -23.17 13.42
N TYR A 150 2.59 -22.14 12.82
CA TYR A 150 3.07 -20.78 12.91
C TYR A 150 1.94 -19.78 13.10
N ILE A 151 2.29 -18.59 13.58
CA ILE A 151 1.36 -17.48 13.79
C ILE A 151 1.80 -16.33 12.90
N VAL A 152 0.89 -15.81 12.09
CA VAL A 152 1.10 -14.59 11.32
C VAL A 152 0.43 -13.43 12.06
N VAL A 153 1.19 -12.35 12.27
CA VAL A 153 0.74 -11.14 12.98
C VAL A 153 0.80 -9.96 12.02
N ASN A 154 -0.36 -9.41 11.69
CA ASN A 154 -0.47 -8.17 10.94
C ASN A 154 -0.52 -6.99 11.92
N LEU A 155 0.62 -6.33 12.10
CA LEU A 155 0.77 -5.20 13.02
C LEU A 155 -0.12 -3.99 12.69
N PRO A 156 -0.18 -3.47 11.44
CA PRO A 156 -1.07 -2.36 11.13
C PRO A 156 -2.54 -2.76 11.14
N GLY A 157 -2.87 -4.02 10.81
CA GLY A 157 -4.24 -4.53 10.85
C GLY A 157 -4.73 -4.96 12.25
N TYR A 158 -3.84 -5.03 13.24
CA TYR A 158 -4.08 -5.61 14.56
C TYR A 158 -4.72 -7.01 14.52
N THR A 159 -4.40 -7.81 13.50
CA THR A 159 -4.94 -9.17 13.34
C THR A 159 -3.86 -10.22 13.56
N LEU A 160 -4.27 -11.36 14.11
CA LEU A 160 -3.42 -12.53 14.30
C LEU A 160 -4.12 -13.75 13.72
N ARG A 161 -3.39 -14.56 12.96
CA ARG A 161 -3.87 -15.82 12.39
C ARG A 161 -2.91 -16.94 12.78
N ALA A 162 -3.45 -18.04 13.30
CA ALA A 162 -2.70 -19.24 13.61
C ALA A 162 -2.93 -20.27 12.50
N TYR A 163 -1.85 -20.92 12.09
CA TYR A 163 -1.81 -21.95 11.06
C TYR A 163 -1.30 -23.25 11.67
N GLU A 164 -1.94 -24.35 11.31
CA GLU A 164 -1.61 -25.69 11.78
C GLU A 164 -1.21 -26.64 10.65
#